data_AF-A0A923FKH5-F1
#
_entry.id   AF-A0A923FKH5-F1
#
_cell.length_a   1.000
_cell.length_b   1.000
_cell.length_c   1.000
_cell.angle_alpha   90.00
_cell.angle_beta   90.00
_cell.angle_gamma   90.00
#
_symmetry.space_group_name_H-M   'P 1'
#
loop_
_entity.id
_entity.type
_entity.pdbx_description
1 polymer ?
#
loop_
_entity_poly.entity_id
_entity_poly.type
_entity_poly.pdbx_seq_one_letter_code
_entity_poly.pdbx_strand_id
1 'polypeptide(L)'
;MNTFDERRMQDLGLLFLRLSGALFLLWVHGLPKLLNYSTELSRIEDPFHLGAAPTLILAIFAEVLCPLLIMAGVLVRLACLPILFLLAVALLVVHPQWSLEEGQFGWLLLIVFTSVFIAGPGGLAINTRFAGVLRHA
;
A
#
# COMPACT_ATOMS: atom_id res chain seq x y z
N MET A 1 -9.26 14.12 -28.98
CA MET A 1 -8.26 13.11 -28.57
C MET A 1 -8.75 11.76 -29.08
N ASN A 2 -7.88 10.90 -29.63
CA ASN A 2 -8.28 9.55 -30.03
C ASN A 2 -8.32 8.63 -28.79
N THR A 3 -9.22 7.65 -28.76
CA THR A 3 -9.31 6.59 -27.75
C THR A 3 -7.99 5.91 -27.37
N PHE A 4 -7.00 5.86 -28.29
CA PHE A 4 -5.66 5.34 -27.99
C PHE A 4 -4.86 6.24 -27.04
N ASP A 5 -4.92 7.56 -27.24
CA ASP A 5 -4.23 8.53 -26.39
C ASP A 5 -4.84 8.55 -24.99
N GLU A 6 -6.17 8.45 -24.92
CA GLU A 6 -6.90 8.42 -23.65
C GLU A 6 -6.53 7.19 -22.79
N ARG A 7 -6.49 6.00 -23.39
CA ARG A 7 -6.02 4.78 -22.69
C ARG A 7 -4.58 4.91 -22.19
N ARG A 8 -3.69 5.48 -23.02
CA ARG A 8 -2.29 5.69 -22.64
C ARG A 8 -2.14 6.66 -21.47
N MET A 9 -2.93 7.75 -21.45
CA MET A 9 -2.92 8.71 -20.35
C MET A 9 -3.48 8.09 -19.06
N GLN A 10 -4.52 7.27 -19.15
CA GLN A 10 -5.05 6.50 -18.02
C GLN A 10 -4.00 5.56 -17.44
N ASP A 11 -3.28 4.82 -18.28
CA ASP A 11 -2.21 3.91 -17.84
C ASP A 11 -1.05 4.65 -17.18
N LEU A 12 -0.66 5.80 -17.71
CA LEU A 12 0.34 6.67 -17.09
C LEU A 12 -0.13 7.23 -15.75
N GLY A 13 -1.40 7.61 -15.65
CA GLY A 13 -2.02 8.06 -14.39
C GLY A 13 -2.01 6.96 -13.33
N LEU A 14 -2.36 5.72 -13.69
CA LEU A 14 -2.30 4.58 -12.78
C LEU A 14 -0.87 4.22 -12.39
N LEU A 15 0.08 4.29 -13.32
CA LEU A 15 1.50 4.10 -13.00
C LEU A 15 1.97 5.15 -11.99
N PHE A 16 1.67 6.43 -12.24
CA PHE A 16 2.02 7.52 -11.34
C PHE A 16 1.39 7.33 -9.95
N LEU A 17 0.10 6.97 -9.88
CA LEU A 17 -0.60 6.73 -8.62
C LEU A 17 0.02 5.57 -7.83
N ARG A 18 0.36 4.47 -8.49
CA ARG A 18 1.03 3.32 -7.87
C ARG A 18 2.41 3.69 -7.36
N LEU A 19 3.24 4.32 -8.19
CA LEU A 19 4.61 4.68 -7.82
C LEU A 19 4.64 5.69 -6.68
N SER A 20 3.86 6.78 -6.78
CA SER A 20 3.84 7.81 -5.76
C SER A 20 3.30 7.29 -4.43
N GLY A 21 2.11 6.66 -4.42
CA GLY A 21 1.51 6.13 -3.19
C GLY A 21 2.36 5.07 -2.51
N ALA A 22 2.89 4.11 -3.28
CA ALA A 22 3.76 3.07 -2.76
C ALA A 22 5.10 3.62 -2.26
N LEU A 23 5.70 4.59 -2.96
CA LEU A 23 6.94 5.22 -2.54
C LEU A 23 6.76 5.99 -1.22
N PHE A 24 5.69 6.76 -1.07
CA PHE A 24 5.40 7.49 0.16
C PHE A 24 5.19 6.54 1.35
N LEU A 25 4.38 5.48 1.18
CA LEU A 25 4.18 4.49 2.23
C LEU A 25 5.49 3.78 2.61
N LEU A 26 6.25 3.33 1.61
CA LEU A 26 7.53 2.65 1.81
C LEU A 26 8.54 3.56 2.53
N TRP A 27 8.67 4.80 2.09
CA TRP A 27 9.70 5.71 2.60
C TRP A 27 9.39 6.21 4.02
N VAL A 28 8.14 6.59 4.27
CA VAL A 28 7.73 7.21 5.54
C VAL A 28 7.45 6.17 6.62
N HIS A 29 6.87 5.02 6.26
CA HIS A 29 6.43 4.03 7.24
C HIS A 29 7.23 2.72 7.18
N GLY A 30 7.49 2.20 5.97
CA GLY A 30 8.15 0.90 5.81
C GLY A 30 9.64 0.89 6.16
N LEU A 31 10.43 1.81 5.58
CA LEU A 31 11.88 1.87 5.77
C LEU A 31 12.28 2.08 7.25
N PRO A 32 11.66 2.99 8.02
CA PRO A 32 11.98 3.12 9.44
C PRO A 32 11.77 1.81 10.23
N LYS A 33 10.68 1.08 9.95
CA LYS A 33 10.38 -0.22 10.58
C LYS A 33 11.41 -1.28 10.24
N LEU A 34 11.87 -1.32 8.99
CA LEU A 34 12.88 -2.27 8.55
C LEU A 34 14.28 -1.97 9.11
N LEU A 35 14.70 -0.70 9.05
CA LEU A 35 16.06 -0.28 9.40
C LEU A 35 16.27 -0.15 10.92
N ASN A 36 15.22 0.17 11.68
CA ASN A 36 15.28 0.39 13.13
C ASN A 36 14.47 -0.67 13.90
N TYR A 37 14.54 -1.93 13.47
CA TYR A 37 13.71 -3.02 13.98
C TYR A 37 13.65 -3.08 15.51
N SER A 38 14.79 -3.05 16.21
CA SER A 38 14.83 -3.16 17.67
C SER A 38 14.10 -2.01 18.39
N THR A 39 14.20 -0.79 17.86
CA THR A 39 13.52 0.39 18.40
C THR A 39 12.02 0.29 18.16
N GLU A 40 11.63 -0.05 16.93
CA GLU A 40 10.22 -0.17 16.53
C GLU A 40 9.52 -1.34 17.23
N LEU A 41 10.25 -2.41 17.55
CA LEU A 41 9.74 -3.55 18.31
C LEU A 41 9.23 -3.15 19.70
N SER A 42 9.82 -2.12 20.31
CA SER A 42 9.40 -1.60 21.62
C SER A 42 8.27 -0.56 21.55
N ARG A 43 7.96 -0.07 20.34
CA ARG A 43 6.97 1.00 20.10
C ARG A 43 5.71 0.51 19.40
N ILE A 44 5.80 -0.62 18.70
CA ILE A 44 4.70 -1.16 17.91
C ILE A 44 3.50 -1.42 18.83
N GLU A 45 2.36 -0.89 18.42
CA GLU A 45 1.09 -1.16 19.08
C GLU A 45 0.53 -2.48 18.58
N ASP A 46 0.03 -3.31 19.50
CA ASP A 46 -0.44 -4.67 19.22
C ASP A 46 -1.92 -4.84 19.62
N PRO A 47 -2.87 -4.27 18.87
CA PRO A 47 -4.29 -4.28 19.24
C PRO A 47 -4.89 -5.69 19.29
N PHE A 48 -4.28 -6.64 18.59
CA PHE A 48 -4.74 -8.03 18.50
C PHE A 48 -4.00 -8.99 19.44
N HIS A 49 -3.08 -8.49 20.27
CA HIS A 49 -2.33 -9.28 21.26
C HIS A 49 -1.59 -10.49 20.66
N LEU A 50 -1.00 -10.33 19.48
CA LEU A 50 -0.21 -11.36 18.80
C LEU A 50 1.24 -11.44 19.32
N GLY A 51 1.70 -10.39 19.98
CA GLY A 51 3.07 -10.13 20.37
C GLY A 51 3.73 -9.08 19.45
N ALA A 52 4.66 -8.30 20.01
CA ALA A 52 5.32 -7.21 19.29
C ALA A 52 6.08 -7.66 18.03
N ALA A 53 6.79 -8.79 18.11
CA ALA A 53 7.58 -9.30 16.98
C ALA A 53 6.72 -9.71 15.77
N PRO A 54 5.69 -10.58 15.90
CA PRO A 54 4.83 -10.92 14.77
C PRO A 54 4.08 -9.70 14.23
N THR A 55 3.61 -8.80 15.09
CA THR A 55 2.92 -7.57 14.66
C THR A 55 3.84 -6.65 13.84
N LEU A 56 5.09 -6.46 14.27
CA LEU A 56 6.06 -5.67 13.51
C LEU A 56 6.43 -6.33 12.16
N ILE A 57 6.59 -7.66 12.13
CA ILE A 57 6.89 -8.38 10.88
C ILE A 57 5.74 -8.22 9.88
N LEU A 58 4.48 -8.33 10.34
CA LEU A 58 3.31 -8.12 9.49
C LEU A 58 3.23 -6.67 8.99
N ALA A 59 3.57 -5.70 9.84
CA ALA A 59 3.64 -4.29 9.43
C ALA A 59 4.73 -4.07 8.36
N ILE A 60 5.92 -4.64 8.53
CA ILE A 60 7.00 -4.56 7.53
C ILE A 60 6.58 -5.24 6.22
N PHE A 61 5.91 -6.40 6.29
CA PHE A 61 5.40 -7.06 5.10
C PHE A 61 4.42 -6.16 4.33
N ALA A 62 3.47 -5.53 5.04
CA ALA A 62 2.47 -4.65 4.47
C ALA A 62 3.07 -3.33 3.96
N GLU A 63 4.10 -2.77 4.58
CA GLU A 63 4.63 -1.45 4.24
C GLU A 63 5.94 -1.46 3.44
N VAL A 64 6.59 -2.62 3.29
CA VAL A 64 7.83 -2.76 2.51
C VAL A 64 7.60 -3.67 1.31
N LEU A 65 7.25 -4.94 1.54
CA LEU A 65 7.13 -5.89 0.44
C LEU A 65 5.94 -5.57 -0.47
N CYS A 66 4.77 -5.28 0.10
CA CYS A 66 3.56 -4.98 -0.69
C CYS A 66 3.73 -3.71 -1.58
N PRO A 67 4.29 -2.58 -1.08
CA PRO A 67 4.57 -1.43 -1.92
C PRO A 67 5.56 -1.71 -3.05
N LEU A 68 6.60 -2.52 -2.81
CA LEU A 68 7.53 -2.93 -3.87
C LEU A 68 6.81 -3.71 -4.98
N LEU A 69 5.91 -4.63 -4.61
CA LEU A 69 5.08 -5.37 -5.56
C LEU A 69 4.14 -4.45 -6.35
N ILE A 70 3.50 -3.48 -5.69
CA ILE A 70 2.62 -2.48 -6.33
C ILE A 70 3.39 -1.63 -7.35
N MET A 71 4.59 -1.16 -6.99
CA MET A 71 5.47 -0.39 -7.87
C MET A 71 5.89 -1.22 -9.09
N ALA A 72 6.30 -2.47 -8.88
CA ALA A 72 6.61 -3.40 -9.97
C ALA A 72 5.37 -3.73 -10.84
N GLY A 73 4.16 -3.53 -10.31
CA GLY A 73 2.93 -3.94 -10.99
C GLY A 73 2.73 -5.44 -10.97
N VAL A 74 3.11 -6.09 -9.87
CA VAL A 74 2.95 -7.53 -9.66
C VAL A 74 1.97 -7.75 -8.52
N LEU A 75 0.95 -8.59 -8.75
CA LEU A 75 -0.10 -8.92 -7.77
C LEU A 75 -0.68 -7.68 -7.07
N VAL A 76 -0.99 -6.63 -7.85
CA VAL A 76 -1.27 -5.29 -7.32
C VAL A 76 -2.50 -5.27 -6.42
N ARG A 77 -3.58 -5.95 -6.81
CA ARG A 77 -4.81 -6.00 -6.01
C ARG A 77 -4.58 -6.76 -4.71
N LEU A 78 -3.87 -7.89 -4.78
CA LEU A 78 -3.56 -8.67 -3.59
C LEU A 78 -2.62 -7.90 -2.63
N ALA A 79 -1.61 -7.22 -3.16
CA ALA A 79 -0.69 -6.41 -2.36
C ALA A 79 -1.36 -5.19 -1.72
N CYS A 80 -2.46 -4.69 -2.26
CA CYS A 80 -3.23 -3.63 -1.62
C CYS A 80 -3.96 -4.10 -0.35
N LEU A 81 -4.36 -5.38 -0.26
CA LEU A 81 -5.17 -5.86 0.88
C LEU A 81 -4.45 -5.73 2.23
N PRO A 82 -3.19 -6.16 2.40
CA PRO A 82 -2.46 -5.96 3.65
C PRO A 82 -2.28 -4.48 4.02
N ILE A 83 -2.02 -3.62 3.02
CA ILE A 83 -1.85 -2.18 3.21
C ILE A 83 -3.15 -1.55 3.71
N LEU A 84 -4.27 -1.83 3.04
CA LEU A 84 -5.57 -1.28 3.40
C LEU A 84 -6.01 -1.74 4.79
N PHE A 85 -5.78 -3.02 5.11
CA PHE A 85 -6.05 -3.54 6.45
C PHE A 85 -5.20 -2.82 7.51
N LEU A 86 -3.89 -2.68 7.28
CA LEU A 86 -3.00 -2.00 8.22
C LEU A 86 -3.41 -0.55 8.45
N LEU A 87 -3.68 0.21 7.38
CA LEU A 87 -4.10 1.61 7.47
C LEU A 87 -5.45 1.75 8.19
N ALA A 88 -6.40 0.86 7.92
CA ALA A 88 -7.69 0.86 8.60
C ALA A 88 -7.54 0.58 10.10
N VAL A 89 -6.72 -0.41 10.48
CA VAL A 89 -6.44 -0.71 11.89
C VAL A 89 -5.73 0.47 12.56
N ALA A 90 -4.73 1.05 11.91
CA ALA A 90 -3.99 2.20 12.44
C ALA A 90 -4.92 3.40 12.74
N LEU A 91 -5.83 3.72 11.82
CA LEU A 91 -6.74 4.86 11.97
C LEU A 91 -7.93 4.59 12.89
N LEU A 92 -8.54 3.41 12.79
CA LEU A 92 -9.83 3.13 13.44
C LEU A 92 -9.71 2.44 14.79
N VAL A 93 -8.61 1.72 15.04
CA VAL A 93 -8.44 0.89 16.24
C VAL A 93 -7.33 1.44 17.12
N VAL A 94 -6.18 1.78 16.53
CA VAL A 94 -5.00 2.29 17.25
C VAL A 94 -5.14 3.79 17.56
N HIS A 95 -5.64 4.59 16.61
CA HIS A 95 -5.81 6.03 16.79
C HIS A 95 -7.25 6.54 16.54
N PRO A 96 -8.29 5.97 17.16
CA PRO A 96 -9.69 6.39 16.94
C PRO A 96 -9.98 7.84 17.35
N GLN A 97 -9.16 8.41 18.24
CA GLN A 97 -9.28 9.78 18.72
C GLN A 97 -8.70 10.84 17.77
N TRP A 98 -7.93 10.44 16.75
CA TRP A 98 -7.33 11.41 15.83
C TRP A 98 -8.40 12.19 15.08
N SER A 99 -8.23 13.51 15.09
CA SER A 99 -8.96 14.41 14.21
C SER A 99 -8.59 14.14 12.75
N LEU A 100 -9.41 14.68 11.83
CA LEU A 100 -9.15 14.56 10.39
C LEU A 100 -7.79 15.18 10.01
N GLU A 101 -7.36 16.24 10.70
CA GLU A 101 -6.06 16.89 10.51
C GLU A 101 -4.88 15.97 10.89
N GLU A 102 -4.97 15.28 12.03
CA GLU A 102 -3.93 14.36 12.50
C GLU A 102 -3.87 13.10 11.62
N GLY A 103 -5.03 12.54 11.26
CA GLY A 103 -5.13 11.33 10.46
C GLY A 103 -5.06 11.53 8.94
N GLN A 104 -4.95 12.78 8.44
CA GLN A 104 -5.14 13.10 7.02
C GLN A 104 -4.24 12.28 6.09
N PHE A 105 -3.00 12.01 6.50
CA PHE A 105 -2.05 11.24 5.68
C PHE A 105 -2.45 9.78 5.56
N GLY A 106 -2.87 9.17 6.68
CA GLY A 106 -3.39 7.80 6.67
C GLY A 106 -4.65 7.68 5.80
N TRP A 107 -5.58 8.65 5.93
CA TRP A 107 -6.79 8.70 5.09
C TRP A 107 -6.46 8.88 3.62
N LEU A 108 -5.50 9.74 3.29
CA LEU A 108 -5.05 9.96 1.91
C LEU A 108 -4.46 8.66 1.32
N LEU A 109 -3.59 7.97 2.06
CA LEU A 109 -3.03 6.70 1.62
C LEU A 109 -4.13 5.64 1.45
N LEU A 110 -5.11 5.59 2.36
CA LEU A 110 -6.24 4.68 2.25
C LEU A 110 -7.03 4.93 0.94
N ILE A 111 -7.29 6.20 0.60
CA ILE A 111 -7.95 6.60 -0.65
C ILE A 111 -7.11 6.18 -1.87
N VAL A 112 -5.79 6.45 -1.84
CA VAL A 112 -4.86 6.13 -2.94
C VAL A 112 -4.82 4.63 -3.18
N PHE A 113 -4.58 3.81 -2.15
CA PHE A 113 -4.49 2.36 -2.30
C PHE A 113 -5.84 1.71 -2.59
N THR A 114 -6.95 2.29 -2.13
CA THR A 114 -8.30 1.84 -2.54
C THR A 114 -8.53 2.12 -4.02
N SER A 115 -8.09 3.29 -4.51
CA SER A 115 -8.18 3.63 -5.93
C SER A 115 -7.35 2.67 -6.78
N VAL A 116 -6.12 2.34 -6.36
CA VAL A 116 -5.27 1.33 -7.01
C VAL A 116 -5.91 -0.06 -6.94
N PHE A 117 -6.51 -0.44 -5.80
CA PHE A 117 -7.19 -1.72 -5.65
C PHE A 117 -8.37 -1.85 -6.61
N ILE A 118 -9.19 -0.81 -6.78
CA ILE A 118 -10.36 -0.81 -7.66
C ILE A 118 -9.91 -0.81 -9.13
N ALA A 119 -9.05 0.13 -9.52
CA ALA A 119 -8.57 0.28 -10.89
C ALA A 119 -7.71 -0.91 -11.34
N GLY A 120 -6.97 -1.52 -10.41
CA GLY A 120 -6.07 -2.63 -10.67
C GLY A 120 -4.70 -2.20 -11.20
N PRO A 121 -3.94 -3.14 -11.80
CA PRO A 121 -2.53 -2.93 -12.16
C PRO A 121 -2.31 -1.91 -13.31
N GLY A 122 -3.27 -1.73 -14.21
CA GLY A 122 -3.12 -0.91 -15.42
C GLY A 122 -2.25 -1.55 -16.51
N GLY A 123 -2.26 -0.97 -17.72
CA GLY A 123 -1.58 -1.51 -18.91
C GLY A 123 -0.05 -1.46 -18.87
N LEU A 124 0.53 -0.63 -17.98
CA LEU A 124 1.99 -0.50 -17.79
C LEU A 124 2.54 -1.37 -16.65
N ALA A 125 1.74 -2.26 -16.07
CA ALA A 125 2.20 -3.20 -15.04
C ALA A 125 2.89 -4.43 -15.63
N ILE A 126 3.84 -5.01 -14.88
CA ILE A 126 4.49 -6.27 -15.26
C ILE A 126 3.48 -7.42 -15.35
N ASN A 127 2.41 -7.39 -14.54
CA ASN A 127 1.33 -8.39 -14.58
C ASN A 127 0.71 -8.60 -15.96
N THR A 128 0.76 -7.61 -16.85
CA THR A 128 0.30 -7.75 -18.24
C THR A 128 1.01 -8.87 -19.01
N ARG A 129 2.21 -9.26 -18.58
CA ARG A 129 3.01 -10.35 -19.14
C ARG A 129 2.61 -11.73 -18.62
N PHE A 130 1.81 -11.82 -17.56
CA PHE A 130 1.30 -13.09 -17.05
C PHE A 130 0.02 -13.54 -17.78
N ALA A 131 -0.20 -14.85 -17.78
CA ALA A 131 -1.39 -15.48 -18.34
C ALA A 131 -2.46 -15.71 -17.25
N GLY A 132 -3.73 -15.72 -17.66
CA GLY A 132 -4.86 -16.04 -16.77
C GLY A 132 -5.16 -14.99 -15.70
N VAL A 133 -5.69 -15.42 -14.56
CA VAL A 133 -6.13 -14.57 -13.43
C VAL A 133 -5.03 -13.64 -12.92
N LEU A 134 -3.76 -14.06 -13.01
CA LEU A 134 -2.60 -13.28 -12.57
C LEU A 134 -2.38 -12.01 -13.39
N ARG A 135 -2.98 -11.89 -14.58
CA ARG A 135 -2.93 -10.66 -15.39
C ARG A 135 -3.63 -9.48 -14.72
N HIS A 136 -4.70 -9.77 -14.00
CA HIS A 136 -5.58 -8.77 -13.38
C HIS A 136 -5.42 -8.68 -11.86
N ALA A 137 -4.63 -9.60 -11.29
CA ALA A 137 -4.33 -9.69 -9.88
C ALA A 137 -3.47 -8.54 -9.36
#